data_AF-A0A7D9KZB6-F1
#
_entry.id   AF-A0A7D9KZB6-F1
#
_cell.length_a   1.000
_cell.length_b   1.000
_cell.length_c   1.000
_cell.angle_alpha   90.00
_cell.angle_beta   90.00
_cell.angle_gamma   90.00
#
_symmetry.space_group_name_H-M   'P 1'
#
loop_
_entity.id
_entity.type
_entity.pdbx_description
1 polymer ?
#
loop_
_entity_poly.entity_id
_entity_poly.type
_entity_poly.pdbx_seq_one_letter_code
_entity_poly.pdbx_strand_id
1 'polypeptide(L)'
;MKQLDTGKFISALKNAPWDCAFLFEDIDKVLDTWYDIFNSIIDEYLPLQRKRVKRKVQPKWFTNNISQKIKSCDKALKRSP
;
A
#
# COMPACT_ATOMS: atom_id res chain seq x y z
N MET A 1 -13.29 -2.04 6.27
CA MET A 1 -12.27 -1.07 5.79
C MET A 1 -11.95 -0.17 6.96
N LYS A 2 -10.68 0.04 7.32
CA LYS A 2 -10.34 1.13 8.25
C LYS A 2 -10.76 2.44 7.54
N GLN A 3 -11.60 3.26 8.17
CA GLN A 3 -11.94 4.57 7.63
C GLN A 3 -10.77 5.52 7.89
N LEU A 4 -10.52 6.42 6.93
CA LEU A 4 -9.55 7.50 7.11
C LEU A 4 -10.11 8.48 8.15
N ASP A 5 -9.35 8.68 9.23
CA ASP A 5 -9.62 9.76 10.18
C ASP A 5 -8.91 11.03 9.69
N THR A 6 -9.66 11.83 8.93
CA THR A 6 -9.14 13.06 8.31
C THR A 6 -8.61 14.06 9.34
N GLY A 7 -9.23 14.12 10.53
CA GLY A 7 -8.81 15.05 11.58
C GLY A 7 -7.43 14.71 12.12
N LYS A 8 -7.20 13.42 12.41
CA LYS A 8 -5.89 12.93 12.86
C LYS A 8 -4.83 13.06 11.76
N PHE A 9 -5.18 12.72 10.52
CA PHE A 9 -4.26 12.85 9.39
C PHE A 9 -3.78 14.30 9.18
N ILE A 10 -4.71 15.26 9.18
CA ILE A 10 -4.36 16.68 9.05
C ILE A 10 -3.54 17.16 10.25
N SER A 11 -3.87 16.71 11.47
CA SER A 11 -3.11 17.04 12.68
C SER A 11 -1.67 16.51 12.59
N ALA A 12 -1.49 15.26 12.15
CA ALA A 12 -0.17 14.66 11.96
C ALA A 12 0.66 15.43 10.93
N LEU A 13 0.08 15.83 9.80
CA LEU A 13 0.76 16.65 8.79
C LEU A 13 1.15 18.03 9.33
N LYS A 14 0.32 18.67 10.17
CA LYS A 14 0.62 19.99 10.74
C LYS A 14 1.73 19.95 11.78
N ASN A 15 1.79 18.87 12.56
CA ASN A 15 2.73 18.72 13.67
C ASN A 15 4.00 17.95 13.28
N ALA A 16 4.10 17.50 12.03
CA ALA A 16 5.29 16.79 11.56
C ALA A 16 6.52 17.71 11.56
N PRO A 17 7.70 17.18 11.87
CA PRO A 17 8.92 17.96 11.99
C PRO A 17 9.54 18.24 10.60
N TRP A 18 8.82 18.93 9.73
CA TRP A 18 9.26 19.24 8.36
C TRP A 18 10.60 19.98 8.33
N ASP A 19 10.84 20.83 9.31
CA ASP A 19 12.06 21.61 9.45
C ASP A 19 13.31 20.73 9.60
N CYS A 20 13.16 19.49 10.09
CA CYS A 20 14.28 18.55 10.17
C CYS A 20 14.86 18.17 8.80
N ALA A 21 14.07 18.23 7.73
CA ALA A 21 14.57 17.98 6.39
C ALA A 21 15.61 19.03 5.96
N PHE A 22 15.49 20.28 6.43
CA PHE A 22 16.38 21.38 6.06
C PHE A 22 17.64 21.48 6.93
N LEU A 23 17.84 20.54 7.86
CA LEU A 23 19.10 20.44 8.61
C LEU A 23 20.27 19.94 7.76
N PHE A 24 19.97 19.37 6.58
CA PHE A 24 20.96 18.88 5.64
C PHE A 24 21.29 19.96 4.60
N GLU A 25 22.59 20.14 4.31
CA GLU A 25 23.06 21.04 3.25
C GLU A 25 22.88 20.45 1.84
N ASP A 26 22.79 19.11 1.77
CA ASP A 26 22.62 18.36 0.53
C ASP A 26 21.14 18.23 0.16
N ILE A 27 20.78 18.75 -1.01
CA ILE A 27 19.40 18.78 -1.53
C ILE A 27 18.81 17.37 -1.64
N ASP A 28 19.62 16.37 -2.03
CA ASP A 28 19.14 15.00 -2.16
C ASP A 28 18.73 14.45 -0.78
N LYS A 29 19.49 14.77 0.26
CA LYS A 29 19.18 14.38 1.65
C LYS A 29 17.99 15.13 2.22
N VAL A 30 17.82 16.41 1.86
CA VAL A 30 16.62 17.19 2.22
C VAL A 30 15.39 16.49 1.65
N LEU A 31 15.44 16.09 0.38
CA LEU A 31 14.34 15.44 -0.30
C LEU A 31 14.03 14.06 0.30
N ASP A 32 15.05 13.24 0.54
CA ASP A 32 14.90 11.92 1.16
C ASP A 32 14.26 12.02 2.55
N THR A 33 14.77 12.92 3.39
CA THR A 33 14.22 13.14 4.74
C THR A 33 12.78 13.62 4.68
N TRP A 34 12.44 14.50 3.74
CA TRP A 34 11.07 14.96 3.55
C TRP A 34 10.15 13.79 3.16
N TYR A 35 10.59 12.94 2.23
CA TYR A 35 9.83 11.75 1.82
C TYR A 35 9.66 10.76 2.98
N ASP A 36 10.67 10.56 3.80
CA ASP A 36 10.59 9.68 4.96
C ASP A 36 9.53 10.15 5.96
N ILE A 37 9.53 11.46 6.29
CA ILE A 37 8.51 12.06 7.17
C ILE A 37 7.12 11.87 6.55
N PHE A 38 6.95 12.22 5.28
CA PHE A 38 5.64 12.13 4.63
C PHE A 38 5.12 10.70 4.53
N ASN A 39 5.97 9.77 4.07
CA ASN A 39 5.60 8.37 3.91
C ASN A 39 5.27 7.71 5.26
N SER A 40 5.98 8.07 6.33
CA SER A 40 5.65 7.55 7.68
C SER A 40 4.23 7.94 8.12
N ILE A 41 3.81 9.19 7.86
CA ILE A 41 2.46 9.68 8.18
C ILE A 41 1.42 8.98 7.29
N ILE A 42 1.73 8.77 6.02
CA ILE A 42 0.87 8.00 5.11
C ILE A 42 0.66 6.58 5.63
N ASP A 43 1.73 5.88 5.95
CA ASP A 43 1.67 4.48 6.37
C ASP A 43 0.93 4.29 7.71
N GLU A 44 1.02 5.26 8.62
CA GLU A 44 0.31 5.23 9.89
C GLU A 44 -1.19 5.57 9.76
N TYR A 45 -1.53 6.63 9.01
CA TYR A 45 -2.87 7.22 9.04
C TYR A 45 -3.75 6.85 7.84
N LEU A 46 -3.18 6.51 6.69
CA LEU A 46 -3.97 6.11 5.53
C LEU A 46 -4.20 4.60 5.54
N PRO A 47 -5.46 4.14 5.37
CA PRO A 47 -5.79 2.73 5.26
C PRO A 47 -5.47 2.22 3.84
N LEU A 48 -4.20 2.32 3.44
CA LEU A 48 -3.73 1.93 2.11
C LEU A 48 -3.96 0.44 1.90
N GLN A 49 -4.88 0.12 1.00
CA GLN A 49 -5.15 -1.25 0.61
C GLN A 49 -4.31 -1.59 -0.61
N ARG A 50 -3.43 -2.58 -0.50
CA ARG A 50 -2.78 -3.20 -1.66
C ARG A 50 -3.82 -3.95 -2.48
N LYS A 51 -4.45 -3.26 -3.44
CA LYS A 51 -5.34 -3.90 -4.40
C LYS A 51 -4.49 -4.52 -5.50
N ARG A 52 -4.69 -5.83 -5.74
CA ARG A 52 -4.13 -6.49 -6.93
C ARG A 52 -4.68 -5.79 -8.17
N VAL A 53 -3.80 -5.33 -9.05
CA VAL A 53 -4.20 -4.84 -10.38
C VAL A 53 -4.89 -5.99 -11.10
N LYS A 54 -6.21 -5.88 -11.24
CA LYS A 54 -6.98 -6.85 -12.04
C LYS A 54 -6.56 -6.62 -13.49
N ARG A 55 -5.94 -7.63 -14.11
CA ARG A 55 -5.65 -7.58 -15.55
C ARG A 55 -6.97 -7.28 -16.27
N LYS A 56 -7.03 -6.17 -17.02
CA LYS A 56 -8.25 -5.75 -17.75
C LYS A 56 -8.75 -6.83 -18.71
N VAL A 57 -7.80 -7.59 -19.28
CA VAL A 57 -8.07 -8.69 -20.21
C VAL A 57 -7.51 -9.97 -19.60
N GLN A 58 -8.38 -10.98 -19.41
CA GLN A 58 -7.89 -12.33 -19.17
C GLN A 58 -7.37 -12.92 -20.48
N PRO A 59 -6.24 -13.65 -20.48
CA PRO A 59 -5.80 -14.37 -21.65
C PRO A 59 -6.93 -15.27 -22.17
N LYS A 60 -7.11 -15.35 -23.50
CA LYS A 60 -8.21 -16.14 -24.10
C LYS A 60 -8.19 -17.61 -23.67
N TRP A 61 -7.01 -18.15 -23.36
CA TRP A 61 -6.85 -19.52 -22.87
C TRP A 61 -7.32 -19.70 -21.41
N PHE A 62 -7.33 -18.64 -20.59
CA PHE A 62 -7.66 -18.71 -19.17
C PHE A 62 -9.18 -18.67 -18.96
N THR A 63 -9.84 -19.78 -19.29
CA THR A 63 -11.30 -19.91 -19.18
C THR A 63 -11.77 -20.11 -17.73
N ASN A 64 -13.07 -19.89 -17.49
CA ASN A 64 -13.68 -20.12 -16.17
C ASN A 64 -13.50 -21.55 -15.66
N ASN A 65 -13.48 -22.55 -16.55
CA ASN A 65 -13.24 -23.95 -16.19
C ASN A 65 -11.84 -24.13 -15.57
N ILE A 66 -10.81 -23.57 -16.21
CA ILE A 66 -9.43 -23.60 -15.68
C ILE A 66 -9.37 -22.91 -14.31
N SER A 67 -9.99 -21.74 -14.18
CA SER A 67 -10.07 -21.01 -12.90
C SER A 67 -10.75 -21.82 -11.78
N GLN A 68 -11.83 -22.54 -12.09
CA GLN A 68 -12.52 -23.41 -11.14
C GLN A 68 -11.68 -24.62 -10.73
N LYS A 69 -11.00 -25.27 -11.68
CA LYS A 69 -10.09 -26.39 -11.39
C LYS A 69 -8.93 -25.96 -10.49
N ILE A 70 -8.29 -24.82 -10.79
CA ILE A 70 -7.23 -24.24 -9.93
C ILE A 70 -7.74 -24.04 -8.50
N LYS A 71 -8.93 -23.43 -8.32
CA LYS A 71 -9.52 -23.25 -6.98
C LYS A 71 -9.80 -24.56 -6.25
N SER A 72 -10.22 -25.59 -6.98
CA SER A 72 -10.45 -26.93 -6.41
C SER A 72 -9.14 -27.54 -5.92
N CYS A 73 -8.09 -27.49 -6.75
CA CYS A 73 -6.74 -27.94 -6.39
C CYS A 73 -6.20 -27.20 -5.17
N ASP A 74 -6.30 -25.86 -5.14
CA ASP A 74 -5.87 -25.06 -3.98
C ASP A 74 -6.61 -25.43 -2.69
N LYS A 75 -7.92 -25.69 -2.78
CA LYS A 75 -8.71 -26.15 -1.63
C LYS A 75 -8.28 -27.53 -1.16
N ALA A 76 -7.97 -28.45 -2.07
CA ALA A 76 -7.47 -29.77 -1.72
C ALA A 76 -6.09 -29.69 -1.07
N LEU A 77 -5.18 -28.89 -1.63
CA LEU A 77 -3.83 -28.67 -1.09
C LEU A 77 -3.87 -28.09 0.33
N LYS A 78 -4.71 -27.06 0.56
CA LYS A 78 -4.90 -26.46 1.88
C LYS A 78 -5.58 -27.36 2.91
N ARG A 79 -6.24 -28.43 2.47
CA ARG A 79 -6.87 -29.44 3.33
C ARG A 79 -5.95 -30.64 3.60
N SER A 80 -4.82 -30.73 2.89
CA SER A 80 -3.80 -31.73 3.18
C SER A 80 -3.03 -31.28 4.44
N PRO A 81 -2.89 -32.14 5.46
CA PRO A 81 -2.15 -31.82 6.69
C PRO A 81 -0.66 -31.59 6.44
#